data_AF-J5L252-F1
#
_entry.id   AF-J5L252-F1
#
_cell.length_a   1.000
_cell.length_b   1.000
_cell.length_c   1.000
_cell.angle_alpha   90.00
_cell.angle_beta   90.00
_cell.angle_gamma   90.00
#
_symmetry.space_group_name_H-M   'P 1'
#
loop_
_entity.id
_entity.type
_entity.pdbx_description
1 polymer ?
#
loop_
_entity_poly.entity_id
_entity_poly.type
_entity_poly.pdbx_seq_one_letter_code
_entity_poly.pdbx_strand_id
1 'polypeptide(L)'
;MFSGKAAERLSIISLGIMPYITSSIIMELLAATFPNLGKMKKERDGMQKYMQIIRYATIVITLIQSIGVSIGLQSITGRSGEQAIMIDMNVFIAISAVSMLTGTMLLMWIGEQITQRGIGNGISLIIFAGIVSGIPNAIGGTVNLINTSEMNFLVAIGIFIIILVTIGIIIFVEMGERRIPISYSRKVVMQNQNKRIMNYIPIKVNLSGVIPPIFASAILMFPSTILQASTNKYAQAINDFLNPQGYMFNFLTFLFVIFFAFFYASIVFNTKDISENLKRQGGFIPGVRPGENTASYLNDVAGRLTLSGAIYLGLISTLPWVLVKTMGVPFYFGGTSVLIVVSVALDTMRRIEAQIYMNKYQTLSAVGL
;
A
#
# COMPACT_ATOMS: atom_id res chain seq x y z
N MET A 1 0.66 -14.07 1.25
CA MET A 1 1.69 -13.28 0.53
C MET A 1 2.29 -12.17 1.39
N PHE A 2 1.47 -11.32 2.03
CA PHE A 2 1.95 -10.18 2.81
C PHE A 2 2.81 -10.50 4.05
N SER A 3 2.77 -11.74 4.56
CA SER A 3 3.64 -12.23 5.64
C SER A 3 4.83 -13.08 5.15
N GLY A 4 5.17 -13.06 3.85
CA GLY A 4 6.35 -13.79 3.35
C GLY A 4 6.29 -15.31 3.56
N LYS A 5 5.08 -15.91 3.44
CA LYS A 5 4.81 -17.34 3.72
C LYS A 5 5.06 -17.76 5.18
N ALA A 6 5.18 -16.82 6.12
CA ALA A 6 5.34 -17.12 7.54
C ALA A 6 4.15 -17.92 8.12
N ALA A 7 2.94 -17.72 7.58
CA ALA A 7 1.76 -18.50 7.95
C ALA A 7 1.80 -19.97 7.49
N GLU A 8 2.49 -20.25 6.37
CA GLU A 8 2.67 -21.61 5.84
C GLU A 8 3.70 -22.41 6.64
N ARG A 9 4.64 -21.73 7.31
CA ARG A 9 5.72 -22.33 8.11
C ARG A 9 5.52 -22.23 9.63
N LEU A 10 4.35 -21.76 10.08
CA LEU A 10 4.06 -21.52 11.51
C LEU A 10 5.16 -20.69 12.20
N SER A 11 5.65 -19.67 11.50
CA SER A 11 6.71 -18.79 12.00
C SER A 11 6.16 -17.83 13.05
N ILE A 12 7.03 -17.37 13.96
CA ILE A 12 6.77 -16.29 14.93
C ILE A 12 6.21 -15.03 14.23
N ILE A 13 6.51 -14.86 12.93
CA ILE A 13 6.08 -13.74 12.08
C ILE A 13 4.83 -14.09 11.24
N SER A 14 4.04 -15.09 11.64
CA SER A 14 2.92 -15.63 10.84
C SER A 14 1.95 -14.57 10.28
N LEU A 15 1.59 -13.58 11.10
CA LEU A 15 0.70 -12.47 10.73
C LEU A 15 1.41 -11.34 9.94
N GLY A 16 2.75 -11.34 9.90
CA GLY A 16 3.56 -10.30 9.27
C GLY A 16 3.27 -8.92 9.87
N ILE A 17 3.20 -7.91 9.02
CA ILE A 17 2.87 -6.53 9.42
C ILE A 17 1.40 -6.17 9.19
N MET A 18 0.56 -7.15 8.81
CA MET A 18 -0.87 -6.94 8.52
C MET A 18 -1.69 -6.37 9.68
N PRO A 19 -1.48 -6.78 10.95
CA PRO A 19 -2.20 -6.18 12.08
C PRO A 19 -1.92 -4.68 12.20
N TYR A 20 -0.67 -4.27 12.01
CA TYR A 20 -0.27 -2.86 12.03
C TYR A 20 -0.91 -2.07 10.88
N ILE A 21 -0.89 -2.63 9.67
CA ILE A 21 -1.56 -2.01 8.50
C ILE A 21 -3.04 -1.79 8.83
N THR A 22 -3.71 -2.80 9.35
CA THR A 22 -5.14 -2.73 9.72
C THR A 22 -5.39 -1.65 10.76
N SER A 23 -4.58 -1.56 11.82
CA SER A 23 -4.68 -0.50 12.82
C SER A 23 -4.43 0.88 12.24
N SER A 24 -3.43 1.03 11.37
CA SER A 24 -3.13 2.31 10.72
C SER A 24 -4.30 2.78 9.83
N ILE A 25 -4.94 1.86 9.09
CA ILE A 25 -6.13 2.13 8.28
C ILE A 25 -7.27 2.64 9.14
N ILE A 26 -7.59 1.91 10.22
CA ILE A 26 -8.67 2.29 11.13
C ILE A 26 -8.40 3.69 11.70
N MET A 27 -7.16 3.97 12.10
CA MET A 27 -6.79 5.27 12.63
C MET A 27 -6.78 6.39 11.58
N GLU A 28 -6.51 6.10 10.31
CA GLU A 28 -6.64 7.08 9.23
C GLU A 28 -8.11 7.40 8.94
N LEU A 29 -8.98 6.38 8.92
CA LEU A 29 -10.42 6.56 8.78
C LEU A 29 -11.00 7.36 9.96
N LEU A 30 -10.61 7.02 11.19
CA LEU A 30 -11.04 7.76 12.38
C LEU A 30 -10.54 9.21 12.38
N ALA A 31 -9.32 9.47 11.91
CA ALA A 31 -8.80 10.83 11.81
C ALA A 31 -9.54 11.69 10.77
N ALA A 32 -10.08 11.07 9.71
CA ALA A 32 -10.90 11.75 8.72
C ALA A 32 -12.30 12.07 9.26
N THR A 33 -12.89 11.16 10.01
CA THR A 33 -14.25 11.34 10.59
C THR A 33 -14.25 12.26 11.81
N PHE A 34 -13.21 12.19 12.64
CA PHE A 34 -13.12 12.95 13.90
C PHE A 34 -12.10 14.10 13.80
N PRO A 35 -12.54 15.37 13.78
CA PRO A 35 -11.65 16.52 13.61
C PRO A 35 -10.56 16.64 14.70
N ASN A 36 -10.84 16.18 15.91
CA ASN A 36 -9.87 16.20 17.01
C ASN A 36 -8.68 15.28 16.75
N LEU A 37 -8.92 14.08 16.21
CA LEU A 37 -7.85 13.16 15.80
C LEU A 37 -7.11 13.72 14.56
N GLY A 38 -7.84 14.34 13.64
CA GLY A 38 -7.25 15.04 12.49
C GLY A 38 -6.32 16.19 12.90
N LYS A 39 -6.69 17.00 13.91
CA LYS A 39 -5.82 18.04 14.49
C LYS A 39 -4.59 17.45 15.17
N MET A 40 -4.78 16.38 15.94
CA MET A 40 -3.69 15.68 16.61
C MET A 40 -2.66 15.14 15.61
N LYS A 41 -3.08 14.71 14.41
CA LYS A 41 -2.17 14.31 13.31
C LYS A 41 -1.36 15.48 12.74
N LYS A 42 -1.87 16.72 12.81
CA LYS A 42 -1.18 17.93 12.29
C LYS A 42 -0.16 18.49 13.30
N GLU A 43 -0.36 18.27 14.59
CA GLU A 43 0.53 18.77 15.65
C GLU A 43 1.72 17.83 15.87
N ARG A 44 2.91 18.39 16.16
CA ARG A 44 4.15 17.60 16.32
C ARG A 44 4.09 16.65 17.52
N ASP A 45 3.58 17.11 18.67
CA ASP A 45 3.38 16.28 19.86
C ASP A 45 2.17 15.34 19.70
N GLY A 46 1.15 15.81 18.98
CA GLY A 46 -0.02 15.01 18.64
C GLY A 46 0.32 13.81 17.76
N MET A 47 1.26 13.96 16.82
CA MET A 47 1.71 12.88 15.95
C MET A 47 2.33 11.71 16.73
N GLN A 48 3.06 12.00 17.82
CA GLN A 48 3.61 10.94 18.68
C GLN A 48 2.50 10.17 19.40
N LYS A 49 1.49 10.89 19.94
CA LYS A 49 0.31 10.26 20.56
C LYS A 49 -0.50 9.46 19.55
N TYR A 50 -0.68 9.97 18.33
CA TYR A 50 -1.35 9.28 17.24
C TYR A 50 -0.66 7.94 16.91
N MET A 51 0.67 7.94 16.81
CA MET A 51 1.45 6.71 16.62
C MET A 51 1.33 5.75 17.81
N GLN A 52 1.31 6.24 19.06
CA GLN A 52 1.08 5.40 20.23
C GLN A 52 -0.29 4.70 20.17
N ILE A 53 -1.35 5.39 19.74
CA ILE A 53 -2.68 4.78 19.59
C ILE A 53 -2.66 3.69 18.51
N ILE A 54 -2.00 3.93 17.38
CA ILE A 54 -1.83 2.88 16.35
C ILE A 54 -1.13 1.65 16.93
N ARG A 55 -0.08 1.85 17.75
CA ARG A 55 0.62 0.74 18.40
C ARG A 55 -0.29 -0.04 19.34
N TYR A 56 -1.04 0.64 20.22
CA TYR A 56 -1.98 -0.01 21.13
C TYR A 56 -3.09 -0.75 20.38
N ALA A 57 -3.67 -0.15 19.35
CA ALA A 57 -4.64 -0.80 18.48
C ALA A 57 -4.04 -2.05 17.81
N THR A 58 -2.78 -1.99 17.39
CA THR A 58 -2.09 -3.13 16.76
C THR A 58 -1.97 -4.30 17.73
N ILE A 59 -1.66 -4.05 19.00
CA ILE A 59 -1.59 -5.10 20.02
C ILE A 59 -2.93 -5.84 20.11
N VAL A 60 -4.02 -5.10 20.23
CA VAL A 60 -5.38 -5.64 20.36
C VAL A 60 -5.79 -6.43 19.12
N ILE A 61 -5.58 -5.87 17.92
CA ILE A 61 -5.91 -6.56 16.66
C ILE A 61 -5.07 -7.83 16.50
N THR A 62 -3.79 -7.79 16.87
CA THR A 62 -2.91 -8.97 16.76
C THR A 62 -3.37 -10.08 17.69
N LEU A 63 -3.80 -9.76 18.91
CA LEU A 63 -4.37 -10.75 19.83
C LEU A 63 -5.60 -11.43 19.22
N ILE A 64 -6.55 -10.64 18.73
CA ILE A 64 -7.78 -11.18 18.12
C ILE A 64 -7.46 -12.04 16.88
N GLN A 65 -6.60 -11.56 15.99
CA GLN A 65 -6.20 -12.31 14.78
C GLN A 65 -5.42 -13.58 15.12
N SER A 66 -4.53 -13.54 16.11
CA SER A 66 -3.74 -14.70 16.51
C SER A 66 -4.61 -15.84 17.05
N ILE A 67 -5.68 -15.52 17.79
CA ILE A 67 -6.67 -16.50 18.24
C ILE A 67 -7.38 -17.10 17.02
N GLY A 68 -7.87 -16.26 16.09
CA GLY A 68 -8.54 -16.72 14.87
C GLY A 68 -7.65 -17.64 14.02
N VAL A 69 -6.39 -17.28 13.81
CA VAL A 69 -5.43 -18.12 13.08
C VAL A 69 -5.12 -19.41 13.84
N SER A 70 -4.96 -19.37 15.16
CA SER A 70 -4.68 -20.58 15.97
C SER A 70 -5.83 -21.58 15.90
N ILE A 71 -7.08 -21.11 15.95
CA ILE A 71 -8.27 -21.95 15.76
C ILE A 71 -8.38 -22.44 14.31
N GLY A 72 -8.10 -21.58 13.32
CA GLY A 72 -8.07 -21.97 11.90
C GLY A 72 -7.05 -23.09 11.62
N LEU A 73 -5.87 -23.03 12.24
CA LEU A 73 -4.83 -24.05 12.10
C LEU A 73 -5.24 -25.41 12.70
N GLN A 74 -6.11 -25.43 13.71
CA GLN A 74 -6.69 -26.67 14.25
C GLN A 74 -7.56 -27.40 13.21
N SER A 75 -8.25 -26.66 12.34
CA SER A 75 -9.11 -27.25 11.30
C SER A 75 -8.32 -27.95 10.18
N ILE A 76 -7.00 -27.72 10.11
CA ILE A 76 -6.11 -28.38 9.15
C ILE A 76 -5.71 -29.75 9.70
N THR A 77 -6.38 -30.79 9.22
CA THR A 77 -6.08 -32.19 9.56
C THR A 77 -5.00 -32.73 8.61
N GLY A 78 -4.02 -33.46 9.13
CA GLY A 78 -3.00 -34.12 8.30
C GLY A 78 -3.59 -35.21 7.40
N ARG A 79 -2.84 -35.68 6.39
CA ARG A 79 -3.25 -36.73 5.43
C ARG A 79 -3.67 -38.07 6.09
N SER A 80 -3.36 -38.25 7.38
CA SER A 80 -3.66 -39.46 8.17
C SER A 80 -4.63 -39.21 9.35
N GLY A 81 -5.32 -38.07 9.42
CA GLY A 81 -6.27 -37.79 10.51
C GLY A 81 -5.64 -37.34 11.84
N GLU A 82 -4.30 -37.24 11.91
CA GLU A 82 -3.58 -36.71 13.06
C GLU A 82 -3.89 -35.20 13.24
N GLN A 83 -4.21 -34.80 14.47
CA GLN A 83 -4.36 -33.40 14.84
C GLN A 83 -2.98 -32.72 14.75
N ALA A 84 -2.89 -31.59 14.05
CA ALA A 84 -1.65 -30.83 13.90
C ALA A 84 -1.10 -30.27 15.23
N ILE A 85 -1.86 -30.40 16.34
CA ILE A 85 -1.55 -29.81 17.65
C ILE A 85 -1.57 -30.94 18.68
N MET A 86 -0.42 -31.24 19.27
CA MET A 86 -0.24 -32.28 20.31
C MET A 86 -0.43 -31.76 21.75
N ILE A 87 -0.74 -30.47 21.93
CA ILE A 87 -0.85 -29.77 23.22
C ILE A 87 -2.30 -29.33 23.47
N ASP A 88 -2.70 -29.15 24.74
CA ASP A 88 -3.96 -28.53 25.13
C ASP A 88 -4.20 -27.21 24.38
N MET A 89 -5.39 -27.07 23.81
CA MET A 89 -5.81 -25.99 22.92
C MET A 89 -5.64 -24.62 23.55
N ASN A 90 -6.00 -24.47 24.83
CA ASN A 90 -5.91 -23.19 25.52
C ASN A 90 -4.45 -22.76 25.70
N VAL A 91 -3.56 -23.72 25.93
CA VAL A 91 -2.12 -23.48 26.06
C VAL A 91 -1.50 -23.17 24.69
N PHE A 92 -1.90 -23.88 23.63
CA PHE A 92 -1.44 -23.62 22.28
C PHE A 92 -1.87 -22.23 21.78
N ILE A 93 -3.13 -21.83 22.01
CA ILE A 93 -3.62 -20.50 21.65
C ILE A 93 -2.86 -19.42 22.41
N ALA A 94 -2.65 -19.57 23.71
CA ALA A 94 -1.91 -18.60 24.51
C ALA A 94 -0.45 -18.44 24.03
N ILE A 95 0.27 -19.55 23.79
CA ILE A 95 1.65 -19.53 23.30
C ILE A 95 1.72 -18.94 21.88
N SER A 96 0.81 -19.35 21.00
CA SER A 96 0.73 -18.85 19.62
C SER A 96 0.41 -17.35 19.58
N ALA A 97 -0.51 -16.88 20.43
CA ALA A 97 -0.86 -15.48 20.55
C ALA A 97 0.33 -14.63 21.00
N VAL A 98 1.04 -15.05 22.06
CA VAL A 98 2.23 -14.35 22.55
C VAL A 98 3.35 -14.37 21.50
N SER A 99 3.57 -15.50 20.83
CA SER A 99 4.58 -15.64 19.78
C SER A 99 4.31 -14.71 18.59
N MET A 100 3.10 -14.76 18.03
CA MET A 100 2.70 -13.91 16.89
C MET A 100 2.68 -12.42 17.25
N LEU A 101 2.26 -12.08 18.47
CA LEU A 101 2.32 -10.71 18.99
C LEU A 101 3.76 -10.22 19.09
N THR A 102 4.66 -11.03 19.63
CA THR A 102 6.09 -10.69 19.74
C THR A 102 6.70 -10.49 18.36
N GLY A 103 6.41 -11.38 17.39
CA GLY A 103 6.89 -11.24 16.01
C GLY A 103 6.37 -9.97 15.32
N THR A 104 5.09 -9.66 15.48
CA THR A 104 4.48 -8.45 14.89
C THR A 104 5.05 -7.17 15.51
N MET A 105 5.26 -7.13 16.84
CA MET A 105 5.88 -6.00 17.52
C MET A 105 7.32 -5.81 17.10
N LEU A 106 8.08 -6.89 16.95
CA LEU A 106 9.46 -6.85 16.48
C LEU A 106 9.54 -6.29 15.06
N LEU A 107 8.68 -6.75 14.14
CA LEU A 107 8.61 -6.20 12.79
C LEU A 107 8.25 -4.72 12.78
N MET A 108 7.28 -4.32 13.60
CA MET A 108 6.89 -2.91 13.72
C MET A 108 8.05 -2.05 14.20
N TRP A 109 8.76 -2.51 15.24
CA TRP A 109 9.94 -1.82 15.75
C TRP A 109 11.03 -1.69 14.68
N ILE A 110 11.32 -2.76 13.92
CA ILE A 110 12.25 -2.70 12.78
C ILE A 110 11.76 -1.67 11.75
N GLY A 111 10.47 -1.64 11.42
CA GLY A 111 9.89 -0.68 10.50
C GLY A 111 10.04 0.77 10.97
N GLU A 112 9.83 1.03 12.25
CA GLU A 112 10.06 2.35 12.85
C GLU A 112 11.54 2.74 12.81
N GLN A 113 12.46 1.81 13.12
CA GLN A 113 13.90 2.07 13.05
C GLN A 113 14.37 2.36 11.62
N ILE A 114 13.87 1.62 10.63
CA ILE A 114 14.16 1.89 9.21
C ILE A 114 13.64 3.27 8.80
N THR A 115 12.48 3.68 9.31
CA THR A 115 11.92 5.01 9.00
C THR A 115 12.73 6.14 9.64
N GLN A 116 13.27 5.94 10.85
CA GLN A 116 14.03 6.97 11.57
C GLN A 116 15.49 7.08 11.09
N ARG A 117 16.15 5.95 10.85
CA ARG A 117 17.60 5.88 10.56
C ARG A 117 17.91 5.50 9.12
N GLY A 118 16.95 4.93 8.40
CA GLY A 118 17.11 4.45 7.04
C GLY A 118 16.53 5.42 6.00
N ILE A 119 16.19 4.86 4.84
CA ILE A 119 15.70 5.59 3.68
C ILE A 119 14.26 5.11 3.39
N GLY A 120 13.35 6.04 3.18
CA GLY A 120 11.96 5.70 2.83
C GLY A 120 11.06 5.47 4.04
N ASN A 121 9.93 4.80 3.78
CA ASN A 121 9.00 4.36 4.81
C ASN A 121 9.28 2.90 5.14
N GLY A 122 9.71 2.63 6.37
CA GLY A 122 10.15 1.30 6.79
C GLY A 122 9.04 0.26 6.75
N ILE A 123 7.78 0.63 7.01
CA ILE A 123 6.64 -0.29 6.90
C ILE A 123 6.43 -0.71 5.45
N SER A 124 6.48 0.25 4.52
CA SER A 124 6.38 -0.02 3.08
C SER A 124 7.52 -0.92 2.58
N LEU A 125 8.74 -0.71 3.08
CA LEU A 125 9.89 -1.55 2.76
C LEU A 125 9.78 -2.97 3.31
N ILE A 126 9.19 -3.17 4.49
CA ILE A 126 8.91 -4.51 5.03
C ILE A 126 7.92 -5.25 4.13
N ILE A 127 6.84 -4.59 3.69
CA ILE A 127 5.87 -5.18 2.77
C ILE A 127 6.55 -5.52 1.43
N PHE A 128 7.35 -4.60 0.90
CA PHE A 128 8.14 -4.81 -0.32
C PHE A 128 9.04 -6.05 -0.18
N ALA A 129 9.85 -6.14 0.88
CA ALA A 129 10.73 -7.28 1.13
C ALA A 129 9.94 -8.59 1.29
N GLY A 130 8.78 -8.55 1.95
CA GLY A 130 7.89 -9.70 2.12
C GLY A 130 7.33 -10.22 0.79
N ILE A 131 7.01 -9.34 -0.16
CA ILE A 131 6.55 -9.73 -1.49
C ILE A 131 7.73 -10.24 -2.33
N VAL A 132 8.84 -9.50 -2.35
CA VAL A 132 10.02 -9.82 -3.17
C VAL A 132 10.66 -11.14 -2.75
N SER A 133 10.70 -11.47 -1.46
CA SER A 133 11.20 -12.76 -0.97
C SER A 133 10.39 -13.97 -1.45
N GLY A 134 9.13 -13.77 -1.86
CA GLY A 134 8.30 -14.81 -2.45
C GLY A 134 8.58 -15.09 -3.93
N ILE A 135 9.17 -14.13 -4.66
CA ILE A 135 9.35 -14.20 -6.11
C ILE A 135 10.29 -15.35 -6.52
N PRO A 136 11.48 -15.56 -5.91
CA PRO A 136 12.38 -16.64 -6.31
C PRO A 136 11.73 -18.03 -6.22
N ASN A 137 10.96 -18.27 -5.16
CA ASN A 137 10.22 -19.52 -4.98
C ASN A 137 9.10 -19.69 -6.01
N ALA A 138 8.42 -18.61 -6.40
CA ALA A 138 7.40 -18.65 -7.44
C ALA A 138 8.01 -18.97 -8.81
N ILE A 139 9.18 -18.40 -9.12
CA ILE A 139 9.93 -18.73 -10.34
C ILE A 139 10.38 -20.20 -10.31
N GLY A 140 10.96 -20.67 -9.21
CA GLY A 140 11.37 -22.07 -9.07
C GLY A 140 10.21 -23.05 -9.21
N GLY A 141 9.05 -22.75 -8.62
CA GLY A 141 7.83 -23.53 -8.79
C GLY A 141 7.36 -23.57 -10.26
N THR A 142 7.41 -22.43 -10.94
CA THR A 142 7.06 -22.31 -12.37
C THR A 142 7.99 -23.13 -13.26
N VAL A 143 9.30 -23.12 -12.97
CA VAL A 143 10.28 -23.95 -13.69
C VAL A 143 10.02 -25.44 -13.45
N ASN A 144 9.66 -25.83 -12.23
CA ASN A 144 9.30 -27.21 -11.93
C ASN A 144 8.04 -27.65 -12.69
N LEU A 145 7.01 -26.80 -12.78
CA LEU A 145 5.79 -27.04 -13.56
C LEU A 145 6.07 -27.23 -15.07
N ILE A 146 7.08 -26.55 -15.61
CA ILE A 146 7.53 -26.74 -16.99
C ILE A 146 8.27 -28.08 -17.12
N ASN A 147 9.15 -28.40 -16.17
CA ASN A 147 9.91 -29.65 -16.18
C ASN A 147 9.02 -30.89 -16.00
N THR A 148 7.93 -30.79 -15.23
CA THR A 148 6.94 -31.87 -15.06
C THR A 148 5.94 -31.95 -16.21
N SER A 149 6.07 -31.11 -17.25
CA SER A 149 5.14 -31.01 -18.39
C SER A 149 3.68 -30.68 -18.00
N GLU A 150 3.45 -30.20 -16.78
CA GLU A 150 2.14 -29.71 -16.35
C GLU A 150 1.82 -28.32 -16.95
N MET A 151 2.86 -27.59 -17.36
CA MET A 151 2.71 -26.29 -18.02
C MET A 151 3.54 -26.20 -19.30
N ASN A 152 2.90 -25.75 -20.37
CA ASN A 152 3.57 -25.50 -21.65
C ASN A 152 4.52 -24.28 -21.53
N PHE A 153 5.76 -24.44 -22.00
CA PHE A 153 6.77 -23.38 -22.03
C PHE A 153 6.27 -22.09 -22.71
N LEU A 154 5.41 -22.21 -23.73
CA LEU A 154 4.81 -21.07 -24.42
C LEU A 154 3.93 -20.21 -23.51
N VAL A 155 3.21 -20.84 -22.57
CA VAL A 155 2.35 -20.15 -21.58
C VAL A 155 3.22 -19.40 -20.57
N ALA A 156 4.35 -19.99 -20.15
CA ALA A 156 5.28 -19.34 -19.24
C ALA A 156 5.87 -18.04 -19.83
N ILE A 157 6.24 -18.05 -21.12
CA ILE A 157 6.67 -16.86 -21.84
C ILE A 157 5.54 -15.82 -21.91
N GLY A 158 4.31 -16.25 -22.22
CA GLY A 158 3.14 -15.37 -22.24
C GLY A 158 2.93 -14.65 -20.90
N ILE A 159 3.02 -15.38 -19.79
CA ILE A 159 2.93 -14.82 -18.43
C ILE A 159 4.06 -13.81 -18.20
N PHE A 160 5.30 -14.14 -18.56
CA PHE A 160 6.44 -13.24 -18.38
C PHE A 160 6.26 -11.91 -19.14
N ILE A 161 5.76 -11.97 -20.38
CA ILE A 161 5.46 -10.77 -21.18
C ILE A 161 4.35 -9.95 -20.52
N ILE A 162 3.28 -10.58 -20.05
CA ILE A 162 2.18 -9.89 -19.34
C ILE A 162 2.70 -9.17 -18.09
N ILE A 163 3.61 -9.79 -17.33
CA ILE A 163 4.24 -9.19 -16.16
C ILE A 163 5.02 -7.94 -16.55
N LEU A 164 5.89 -8.03 -17.57
CA LEU A 164 6.68 -6.89 -18.03
C LEU A 164 5.81 -5.75 -18.56
N VAL A 165 4.78 -6.06 -19.33
CA VAL A 165 3.82 -5.07 -19.83
C VAL A 165 3.10 -4.40 -18.67
N THR A 166 2.65 -5.17 -17.68
CA THR A 166 1.98 -4.64 -16.48
C THR A 166 2.91 -3.71 -15.71
N ILE A 167 4.16 -4.10 -15.47
CA ILE A 167 5.16 -3.25 -14.80
C ILE A 167 5.42 -1.97 -15.60
N GLY A 168 5.59 -2.07 -16.92
CA GLY A 168 5.81 -0.92 -17.80
C GLY A 168 4.65 0.08 -17.76
N ILE A 169 3.41 -0.41 -17.82
CA ILE A 169 2.21 0.41 -17.66
C ILE A 169 2.19 1.07 -16.27
N ILE A 170 2.55 0.34 -15.21
CA ILE A 170 2.59 0.90 -13.87
C ILE A 170 3.59 2.05 -13.77
N ILE A 171 4.82 1.84 -14.24
CA ILE A 171 5.87 2.85 -14.21
C ILE A 171 5.44 4.09 -15.02
N PHE A 172 4.89 3.88 -16.21
CA PHE A 172 4.45 4.97 -17.08
C PHE A 172 3.40 5.87 -16.40
N VAL A 173 2.39 5.26 -15.77
CA VAL A 173 1.31 6.03 -15.11
C VAL A 173 1.78 6.65 -13.80
N GLU A 174 2.61 5.96 -13.02
CA GLU A 174 3.12 6.45 -11.72
C GLU A 174 4.18 7.57 -11.87
N MET A 175 4.84 7.64 -13.04
CA MET A 175 5.66 8.79 -13.44
C MET A 175 4.84 9.92 -14.08
N GLY A 176 3.58 9.65 -14.45
CA GLY A 176 2.68 10.63 -15.02
C GLY A 176 2.33 11.74 -14.03
N GLU A 177 2.63 12.99 -14.42
CA GLU A 177 2.24 14.18 -13.68
C GLU A 177 1.58 15.21 -14.61
N ARG A 178 0.52 15.84 -14.11
CA ARG A 178 -0.07 17.02 -14.71
C ARG A 178 0.59 18.26 -14.10
N ARG A 179 1.32 19.00 -14.92
CA ARG A 179 2.01 20.23 -14.51
C ARG A 179 1.06 21.42 -14.60
N ILE A 180 0.72 22.02 -13.47
CA ILE A 180 -0.06 23.27 -13.43
C ILE A 180 0.92 24.44 -13.34
N PRO A 181 0.97 25.33 -14.34
CA PRO A 181 1.91 26.44 -14.33
C PRO A 181 1.54 27.45 -13.25
N ILE A 182 2.54 27.90 -12.51
CA ILE A 182 2.43 28.97 -11.52
C ILE A 182 3.37 30.11 -11.87
N SER A 183 2.94 31.33 -11.56
CA SER A 183 3.76 32.53 -11.66
C SER A 183 3.85 33.16 -10.29
N TYR A 184 5.06 33.53 -9.89
CA TYR A 184 5.27 34.30 -8.66
C TYR A 184 5.29 35.78 -9.02
N SER A 185 4.62 36.61 -8.23
CA SER A 185 4.56 38.07 -8.40
C SER A 185 5.87 38.80 -8.07
N ARG A 186 7.01 38.10 -8.02
CA ARG A 186 8.28 38.69 -7.59
C ARG A 186 8.81 39.66 -8.65
N LYS A 187 9.09 40.91 -8.24
CA LYS A 187 9.88 41.93 -8.95
C LYS A 187 11.26 41.37 -9.32
N VAL A 188 11.39 40.73 -10.47
CA VAL A 188 12.67 40.57 -11.18
C VAL A 188 12.40 40.77 -12.68
N VAL A 189 11.93 41.98 -12.99
CA VAL A 189 12.08 42.58 -14.31
C VAL A 189 13.48 43.21 -14.29
N MET A 190 14.33 42.91 -15.29
CA MET A 190 15.80 43.13 -15.32
C MET A 190 16.53 42.06 -14.48
N GLN A 191 17.07 40.96 -15.02
CA GLN A 191 18.17 40.94 -15.98
C GLN A 191 18.32 39.57 -16.68
N ASN A 192 17.30 38.71 -16.66
CA ASN A 192 17.36 37.39 -17.31
C ASN A 192 16.09 37.10 -18.12
N GLN A 193 15.96 37.74 -19.29
CA GLN A 193 14.86 37.50 -20.23
C GLN A 193 14.93 36.14 -20.94
N ASN A 194 16.09 35.46 -20.94
CA ASN A 194 16.30 34.25 -21.75
C ASN A 194 15.95 32.91 -21.08
N LYS A 195 15.53 32.89 -19.81
CA LYS A 195 15.01 31.67 -19.17
C LYS A 195 13.80 31.99 -18.29
N ARG A 196 12.61 32.06 -18.90
CA ARG A 196 11.35 31.85 -18.16
C ARG A 196 11.34 30.41 -17.67
N ILE A 197 11.94 30.15 -16.51
CA ILE A 197 11.69 28.90 -15.80
C ILE A 197 10.25 29.01 -15.32
N MET A 198 9.33 28.42 -16.10
CA MET A 198 7.94 28.26 -15.67
C MET A 198 7.94 27.33 -14.47
N ASN A 199 7.72 27.90 -13.29
CA ASN A 199 7.45 27.10 -12.11
C ASN A 199 6.09 26.41 -12.30
N TYR A 200 5.96 25.19 -11.81
CA TYR A 200 4.71 24.45 -11.89
C TYR A 200 4.48 23.66 -10.60
N ILE A 201 3.22 23.40 -10.31
CA ILE A 201 2.81 22.45 -9.28
C ILE A 201 2.58 21.11 -9.99
N PRO A 202 3.38 20.06 -9.69
CA PRO A 202 3.12 18.73 -10.22
C PRO A 202 1.96 18.09 -9.46
N ILE A 203 0.87 17.77 -10.17
CA ILE A 203 -0.20 16.92 -9.66
C ILE A 203 -0.04 15.55 -10.29
N LYS A 204 0.35 14.55 -9.50
CA LYS A 204 0.49 13.16 -9.99
C LYS A 204 -0.86 12.61 -10.44
N VAL A 205 -0.84 11.72 -11.44
CA VAL A 205 -2.07 11.00 -11.87
C VAL A 205 -2.63 10.16 -10.72
N ASN A 206 -1.74 9.52 -9.96
CA ASN A 206 -2.08 8.80 -8.74
C ASN A 206 -1.66 9.62 -7.51
N LEU A 207 -2.57 10.42 -6.97
CA LEU A 207 -2.35 11.19 -5.75
C LEU A 207 -2.32 10.28 -4.50
N SER A 208 -2.98 9.12 -4.58
CA SER A 208 -3.17 8.21 -3.46
C SER A 208 -2.07 7.17 -3.30
N GLY A 209 -1.18 7.04 -4.29
CA GLY A 209 -0.12 6.05 -4.31
C GLY A 209 -0.66 4.61 -4.25
N VAL A 210 0.02 3.77 -3.48
CA VAL A 210 -0.26 2.33 -3.31
C VAL A 210 -1.29 2.03 -2.22
N ILE A 211 -1.57 3.03 -1.40
CA ILE A 211 -2.30 2.85 -0.15
C ILE A 211 -3.72 2.32 -0.40
N PRO A 212 -4.49 2.80 -1.41
CA PRO A 212 -5.85 2.29 -1.63
C PRO A 212 -5.95 0.80 -1.96
N PRO A 213 -5.13 0.22 -2.88
CA PRO A 213 -5.09 -1.23 -3.06
C PRO A 213 -4.74 -2.04 -1.81
N ILE A 214 -3.85 -1.51 -0.95
CA ILE A 214 -3.52 -2.15 0.33
C ILE A 214 -4.75 -2.12 1.25
N PHE A 215 -5.47 -1.00 1.32
CA PHE A 215 -6.63 -0.82 2.18
C PHE A 215 -7.78 -1.73 1.78
N ALA A 216 -8.08 -1.77 0.48
CA ALA A 216 -9.08 -2.68 -0.08
C ALA A 216 -8.77 -4.14 0.26
N SER A 217 -7.50 -4.55 0.07
CA SER A 217 -7.06 -5.91 0.37
C SER A 217 -7.14 -6.24 1.86
N ALA A 218 -6.71 -5.33 2.73
CA ALA A 218 -6.73 -5.54 4.19
C ALA A 218 -8.17 -5.66 4.74
N ILE A 219 -9.08 -4.81 4.26
CA ILE A 219 -10.49 -4.82 4.69
C ILE A 219 -11.20 -6.08 4.21
N LEU A 220 -10.91 -6.59 3.02
CA LEU A 220 -11.50 -7.83 2.52
C LEU A 220 -10.91 -9.08 3.20
N MET A 221 -9.61 -9.04 3.51
CA MET A 221 -8.95 -10.18 4.19
C MET A 221 -9.35 -10.28 5.66
N PHE A 222 -9.57 -9.16 6.36
CA PHE A 222 -9.82 -9.15 7.80
C PHE A 222 -11.03 -10.01 8.24
N PRO A 223 -12.22 -9.89 7.63
CA PRO A 223 -13.33 -10.78 7.93
C PRO A 223 -13.05 -12.23 7.57
N SER A 224 -12.36 -12.49 6.45
CA SER A 224 -12.05 -13.86 6.04
C SER A 224 -11.17 -14.57 7.07
N THR A 225 -10.18 -13.90 7.67
CA THR A 225 -9.35 -14.52 8.72
C THR A 225 -10.13 -14.89 9.98
N ILE A 226 -11.15 -14.09 10.34
CA ILE A 226 -11.99 -14.37 11.52
C ILE A 226 -13.03 -15.45 11.19
N LEU A 227 -13.64 -15.37 10.02
CA LEU A 227 -14.70 -16.29 9.58
C LEU A 227 -14.17 -17.69 9.29
N GLN A 228 -12.91 -17.83 8.88
CA GLN A 228 -12.24 -19.14 8.73
C GLN A 228 -12.19 -19.93 10.06
N ALA A 229 -12.18 -19.25 11.20
CA ALA A 229 -12.20 -19.88 12.52
C ALA A 229 -13.61 -20.31 12.97
N SER A 230 -14.67 -19.92 12.24
CA SER A 230 -16.05 -20.21 12.62
C SER A 230 -16.58 -21.46 11.90
N THR A 231 -17.20 -22.36 12.65
CA THR A 231 -17.87 -23.58 12.14
C THR A 231 -19.33 -23.36 11.75
N ASN A 232 -19.86 -22.13 11.87
CA ASN A 232 -21.25 -21.83 11.55
C ASN A 232 -21.46 -21.79 10.02
N LYS A 233 -22.50 -22.47 9.51
CA LYS A 233 -22.84 -22.55 8.08
C LYS A 233 -22.99 -21.18 7.41
N TYR A 234 -23.55 -20.19 8.12
CA TYR A 234 -23.67 -18.82 7.59
C TYR A 234 -22.32 -18.10 7.52
N ALA A 235 -21.43 -18.33 8.47
CA ALA A 235 -20.07 -17.77 8.47
C ALA A 235 -19.20 -18.41 7.37
N GLN A 236 -19.37 -19.71 7.13
CA GLN A 236 -18.70 -20.40 6.03
C GLN A 236 -19.20 -19.93 4.66
N ALA A 237 -20.52 -19.75 4.48
CA ALA A 237 -21.06 -19.18 3.26
C ALA A 237 -20.47 -17.79 2.98
N ILE A 238 -20.39 -16.92 3.98
CA ILE A 238 -19.77 -15.59 3.83
C ILE A 238 -18.26 -15.70 3.51
N ASN A 239 -17.55 -16.65 4.13
CA ASN A 239 -16.15 -16.89 3.82
C ASN A 239 -15.93 -17.40 2.39
N ASP A 240 -16.83 -18.26 1.89
CA ASP A 240 -16.80 -18.74 0.51
C ASP A 240 -17.09 -17.60 -0.49
N PHE A 241 -18.00 -16.68 -0.14
CA PHE A 241 -18.22 -15.45 -0.89
C PHE A 241 -17.01 -14.51 -0.91
N LEU A 242 -16.23 -14.48 0.18
CA LEU A 242 -15.01 -13.69 0.33
C LEU A 242 -13.73 -14.44 -0.06
N ASN A 243 -13.86 -15.58 -0.75
CA ASN A 243 -12.69 -16.33 -1.18
C ASN A 243 -11.86 -15.52 -2.20
N PRO A 244 -10.54 -15.31 -1.99
CA PRO A 244 -9.67 -14.60 -2.91
C PRO A 244 -9.65 -15.15 -4.34
N GLN A 245 -10.02 -16.43 -4.53
CA GLN A 245 -10.13 -17.05 -5.85
C GLN A 245 -11.51 -16.86 -6.52
N GLY A 246 -12.46 -16.22 -5.85
CA GLY A 246 -13.78 -15.91 -6.39
C GLY A 246 -13.76 -14.70 -7.33
N TYR A 247 -14.62 -14.72 -8.36
CA TYR A 247 -14.84 -13.53 -9.20
C TYR A 247 -15.48 -12.40 -8.40
N MET A 248 -16.33 -12.72 -7.42
CA MET A 248 -16.98 -11.74 -6.55
C MET A 248 -15.98 -10.99 -5.66
N PHE A 249 -14.99 -11.69 -5.09
CA PHE A 249 -13.92 -11.05 -4.32
C PHE A 249 -13.14 -10.04 -5.16
N ASN A 250 -12.83 -10.39 -6.41
CA ASN A 250 -12.13 -9.49 -7.32
C ASN A 250 -12.97 -8.29 -7.73
N PHE A 251 -14.28 -8.48 -7.95
CA PHE A 251 -15.19 -7.37 -8.19
C PHE A 251 -15.29 -6.42 -6.99
N LEU A 252 -15.41 -6.96 -5.77
CA LEU A 252 -15.40 -6.17 -4.53
C LEU A 252 -14.06 -5.45 -4.34
N THR A 253 -12.94 -6.13 -4.65
CA THR A 253 -11.61 -5.53 -4.61
C THR A 253 -11.53 -4.35 -5.58
N PHE A 254 -11.99 -4.50 -6.82
CA PHE A 254 -12.03 -3.41 -7.81
C PHE A 254 -12.82 -2.21 -7.28
N LEU A 255 -14.02 -2.46 -6.76
CA LEU A 255 -14.90 -1.42 -6.23
C LEU A 255 -14.28 -0.69 -5.04
N PHE A 256 -13.71 -1.44 -4.09
CA PHE A 256 -13.06 -0.88 -2.91
C PHE A 256 -11.79 -0.12 -3.26
N VAL A 257 -10.99 -0.59 -4.22
CA VAL A 257 -9.81 0.15 -4.70
C VAL A 257 -10.22 1.52 -5.23
N ILE A 258 -11.28 1.58 -6.05
CA ILE A 258 -11.78 2.86 -6.57
C ILE A 258 -12.28 3.76 -5.44
N PHE A 259 -13.12 3.23 -4.54
CA PHE A 259 -13.65 3.96 -3.40
C PHE A 259 -12.54 4.55 -2.52
N PHE A 260 -11.58 3.72 -2.12
CA PHE A 260 -10.45 4.17 -1.30
C PHE A 260 -9.51 5.10 -2.05
N ALA A 261 -9.37 4.97 -3.37
CA ALA A 261 -8.55 5.88 -4.15
C ALA A 261 -9.11 7.30 -4.09
N PHE A 262 -10.43 7.47 -4.28
CA PHE A 262 -11.10 8.76 -4.13
C PHE A 262 -11.06 9.29 -2.70
N PHE A 263 -11.41 8.44 -1.74
CA PHE A 263 -11.42 8.81 -0.33
C PHE A 263 -10.06 9.30 0.13
N TYR A 264 -9.00 8.55 -0.13
CA TYR A 264 -7.64 8.90 0.27
C TYR A 264 -7.11 10.15 -0.47
N ALA A 265 -7.40 10.29 -1.77
CA ALA A 265 -7.00 11.47 -2.54
C ALA A 265 -7.59 12.75 -1.94
N SER A 266 -8.86 12.72 -1.53
CA SER A 266 -9.54 13.88 -0.93
C SER A 266 -8.95 14.29 0.42
N ILE A 267 -8.40 13.34 1.18
CA ILE A 267 -7.79 13.62 2.50
C ILE A 267 -6.40 14.21 2.33
N VAL A 268 -5.59 13.64 1.44
CA VAL A 268 -4.20 14.06 1.26
C VAL A 268 -4.11 15.36 0.47
N PHE A 269 -4.94 15.54 -0.55
CA PHE A 269 -4.90 16.69 -1.43
C PHE A 269 -5.79 17.82 -0.92
N ASN A 270 -5.39 18.47 0.18
CA ASN A 270 -6.09 19.65 0.69
C ASN A 270 -5.80 20.88 -0.18
N THR A 271 -6.66 21.14 -1.17
CA THR A 271 -6.52 22.25 -2.12
C THR A 271 -6.58 23.62 -1.47
N LYS A 272 -7.28 23.74 -0.33
CA LYS A 272 -7.38 24.98 0.43
C LYS A 272 -6.01 25.36 1.00
N ASP A 273 -5.35 24.42 1.68
CA ASP A 273 -4.01 24.62 2.26
C ASP A 273 -2.97 24.93 1.15
N ILE A 274 -3.05 24.23 0.00
CA ILE A 274 -2.14 24.48 -1.14
C ILE A 274 -2.37 25.89 -1.71
N SER A 275 -3.64 26.29 -1.90
CA SER A 275 -3.97 27.61 -2.45
C SER A 275 -3.57 28.75 -1.51
N GLU A 276 -3.72 28.56 -0.21
CA GLU A 276 -3.35 29.56 0.79
C GLU A 276 -1.83 29.70 0.88
N ASN A 277 -1.08 28.60 0.86
CA ASN A 277 0.37 28.62 0.78
C ASN A 277 0.87 29.28 -0.51
N LEU A 278 0.24 28.99 -1.65
CA LEU A 278 0.58 29.62 -2.93
C LEU A 278 0.36 31.14 -2.85
N LYS A 279 -0.78 31.58 -2.29
CA LYS A 279 -1.09 32.99 -2.06
C LYS A 279 -0.09 33.65 -1.11
N ARG A 280 0.28 32.99 0.01
CA ARG A 280 1.29 33.50 0.97
C ARG A 280 2.67 33.65 0.36
N GLN A 281 3.04 32.79 -0.59
CA GLN A 281 4.31 32.89 -1.32
C GLN A 281 4.27 33.91 -2.48
N GLY A 282 3.16 34.62 -2.69
CA GLY A 282 2.96 35.53 -3.83
C GLY A 282 2.81 34.81 -5.17
N GLY A 283 2.55 33.50 -5.15
CA GLY A 283 2.26 32.71 -6.34
C GLY A 283 0.80 32.85 -6.77
N PHE A 284 0.56 32.76 -8.08
CA PHE A 284 -0.79 32.64 -8.65
C PHE A 284 -0.77 31.76 -9.90
N ILE A 285 -1.91 31.16 -10.20
CA ILE A 285 -2.12 30.41 -11.44
C ILE A 285 -2.59 31.41 -12.50
N PRO A 286 -1.89 31.56 -13.65
CA PRO A 286 -2.34 32.43 -14.72
C PRO A 286 -3.78 32.11 -15.15
N GLY A 287 -4.65 33.13 -15.19
CA GLY A 287 -6.06 32.98 -15.56
C GLY A 287 -7.02 32.63 -14.41
N VAL A 288 -6.53 32.40 -13.19
CA VAL A 288 -7.39 32.11 -12.02
C VAL A 288 -7.11 33.11 -10.89
N ARG A 289 -8.18 33.67 -10.29
CA ARG A 289 -8.03 34.61 -9.17
C ARG A 289 -7.45 33.90 -7.93
N PRO A 290 -6.45 34.47 -7.23
CA PRO A 290 -5.88 33.87 -6.02
C PRO A 290 -6.89 33.73 -4.88
N GLY A 291 -6.83 32.62 -4.14
CA GLY A 291 -7.75 32.30 -3.04
C GLY A 291 -8.71 31.17 -3.41
N GLU A 292 -10.00 31.33 -3.10
CA GLU A 292 -11.01 30.27 -3.25
C GLU A 292 -11.11 29.72 -4.68
N ASN A 293 -11.02 30.58 -5.69
CA ASN A 293 -11.07 30.15 -7.10
C ASN A 293 -9.86 29.28 -7.47
N THR A 294 -8.69 29.53 -6.86
CA THR A 294 -7.51 28.68 -7.02
C THR A 294 -7.73 27.31 -6.37
N ALA A 295 -8.32 27.28 -5.17
CA ALA A 295 -8.66 26.03 -4.49
C ALA A 295 -9.67 25.19 -5.28
N SER A 296 -10.73 25.83 -5.81
CA SER A 296 -11.73 25.17 -6.65
C SER A 296 -11.14 24.63 -7.95
N TYR A 297 -10.30 25.41 -8.64
CA TYR A 297 -9.62 24.95 -9.85
C TYR A 297 -8.71 23.73 -9.58
N LEU A 298 -7.92 23.78 -8.50
CA LEU A 298 -7.08 22.65 -8.10
C LEU A 298 -7.92 21.42 -7.74
N ASN A 299 -9.08 21.61 -7.12
CA ASN A 299 -9.99 20.52 -6.75
C ASN A 299 -10.60 19.85 -7.97
N ASP A 300 -11.06 20.64 -8.95
CA ASP A 300 -11.60 20.11 -10.20
C ASP A 300 -10.56 19.31 -10.98
N VAL A 301 -9.32 19.83 -11.04
CA VAL A 301 -8.22 19.15 -11.71
C VAL A 301 -7.85 17.86 -10.99
N ALA A 302 -7.71 17.90 -9.66
CA ALA A 302 -7.39 16.73 -8.85
C ALA A 302 -8.50 15.68 -8.90
N GLY A 303 -9.77 16.06 -8.86
CA GLY A 303 -10.91 15.15 -8.95
C GLY A 303 -10.94 14.39 -10.27
N ARG A 304 -10.74 15.09 -11.41
CA ARG A 304 -10.70 14.45 -12.74
C ARG A 304 -9.49 13.52 -12.91
N LEU A 305 -8.32 13.91 -12.39
CA LEU A 305 -7.13 13.06 -12.40
C LEU A 305 -7.33 11.82 -11.53
N THR A 306 -7.88 12.00 -10.32
CA THR A 306 -8.17 10.91 -9.39
C THR A 306 -9.14 9.92 -9.99
N LEU A 307 -10.14 10.37 -10.75
CA LEU A 307 -11.06 9.47 -11.45
C LEU A 307 -10.33 8.55 -12.44
N SER A 308 -9.42 9.12 -13.23
CA SER A 308 -8.62 8.33 -14.17
C SER A 308 -7.65 7.40 -13.44
N GLY A 309 -7.01 7.89 -12.38
CA GLY A 309 -6.10 7.12 -11.54
C GLY A 309 -6.78 5.97 -10.79
N ALA A 310 -7.98 6.20 -10.23
CA ALA A 310 -8.73 5.20 -9.47
C ALA A 310 -9.16 4.02 -10.36
N ILE A 311 -9.64 4.29 -11.57
CA ILE A 311 -9.99 3.25 -12.55
C ILE A 311 -8.75 2.44 -12.92
N TYR A 312 -7.64 3.12 -13.21
CA TYR A 312 -6.36 2.48 -13.50
C TYR A 312 -5.88 1.57 -12.34
N LEU A 313 -5.93 2.06 -11.10
CA LEU A 313 -5.54 1.29 -9.91
C LEU A 313 -6.43 0.06 -9.74
N GLY A 314 -7.74 0.21 -9.93
CA GLY A 314 -8.69 -0.88 -9.90
C GLY A 314 -8.36 -1.95 -10.94
N LEU A 315 -8.15 -1.55 -12.19
CA LEU A 315 -7.85 -2.46 -13.29
C LEU A 315 -6.55 -3.23 -13.05
N ILE A 316 -5.48 -2.57 -12.64
CA ILE A 316 -4.19 -3.26 -12.41
C ILE A 316 -4.23 -4.19 -11.21
N SER A 317 -5.04 -3.88 -10.20
CA SER A 317 -5.17 -4.74 -9.03
C SER A 317 -5.90 -6.05 -9.35
N THR A 318 -6.82 -6.06 -10.33
CA THR A 318 -7.70 -7.21 -10.62
C THR A 318 -7.40 -7.93 -11.94
N LEU A 319 -7.00 -7.21 -12.98
CA LEU A 319 -6.81 -7.73 -14.33
C LEU A 319 -5.72 -8.83 -14.40
N PRO A 320 -4.55 -8.71 -13.74
CA PRO A 320 -3.55 -9.78 -13.74
C PRO A 320 -4.09 -11.07 -13.13
N TRP A 321 -4.91 -10.98 -12.08
CA TRP A 321 -5.51 -12.16 -11.46
C TRP A 321 -6.50 -12.85 -12.41
N VAL A 322 -7.35 -12.08 -13.11
CA VAL A 322 -8.31 -12.64 -14.09
C VAL A 322 -7.57 -13.33 -15.24
N LEU A 323 -6.51 -12.71 -15.76
CA LEU A 323 -5.71 -13.29 -16.84
C LEU A 323 -5.06 -14.61 -16.44
N VAL A 324 -4.45 -14.69 -15.26
CA VAL A 324 -3.79 -15.94 -14.85
C VAL A 324 -4.81 -17.05 -14.55
N LYS A 325 -5.97 -16.70 -13.97
CA LYS A 325 -7.04 -17.67 -13.74
C LYS A 325 -7.60 -18.25 -15.05
N THR A 326 -7.79 -17.42 -16.07
CA THR A 326 -8.27 -17.87 -17.38
C THR A 326 -7.27 -18.74 -18.12
N MET A 327 -5.96 -18.54 -17.89
CA MET A 327 -4.89 -19.38 -18.43
C MET A 327 -4.73 -20.72 -17.69
N GLY A 328 -5.46 -20.95 -16.58
CA GLY A 328 -5.44 -22.22 -15.85
C GLY A 328 -4.12 -22.53 -15.15
N VAL A 329 -3.23 -21.55 -15.02
CA VAL A 329 -1.91 -21.75 -14.41
C VAL A 329 -1.99 -21.53 -12.90
N PRO A 330 -1.45 -22.43 -12.06
CA PRO A 330 -1.37 -22.25 -10.61
C PRO A 330 -0.29 -21.22 -10.21
N PHE A 331 -0.10 -20.17 -11.01
CA PHE A 331 0.85 -19.10 -10.76
C PHE A 331 0.12 -17.93 -10.10
N TYR A 332 0.33 -17.74 -8.80
CA TYR A 332 -0.35 -16.65 -8.10
C TYR A 332 0.44 -15.34 -8.25
N PHE A 333 0.12 -14.56 -9.28
CA PHE A 333 0.63 -13.20 -9.48
C PHE A 333 -0.45 -12.18 -9.12
N GLY A 334 -0.44 -11.72 -7.87
CA GLY A 334 -1.40 -10.70 -7.41
C GLY A 334 -1.06 -9.35 -8.02
N GLY A 335 -1.96 -8.78 -8.84
CA GLY A 335 -1.77 -7.45 -9.44
C GLY A 335 -1.44 -6.36 -8.43
N THR A 336 -2.08 -6.43 -7.25
CA THR A 336 -1.78 -5.58 -6.09
C THR A 336 -0.34 -5.70 -5.60
N SER A 337 0.24 -6.91 -5.59
CA SER A 337 1.62 -7.14 -5.13
C SER A 337 2.64 -6.46 -6.05
N VAL A 338 2.40 -6.48 -7.36
CA VAL A 338 3.25 -5.79 -8.35
C VAL A 338 3.22 -4.29 -8.15
N LEU A 339 2.02 -3.74 -7.99
CA LEU A 339 1.79 -2.33 -7.78
C LEU A 339 2.54 -1.85 -6.53
N ILE A 340 2.45 -2.61 -5.44
CA ILE A 340 3.20 -2.33 -4.21
C ILE A 340 4.70 -2.34 -4.47
N VAL A 341 5.23 -3.36 -5.14
CA VAL A 341 6.66 -3.49 -5.41
C VAL A 341 7.18 -2.31 -6.23
N VAL A 342 6.52 -1.98 -7.34
CA VAL A 342 6.94 -0.91 -8.25
C VAL A 342 6.88 0.44 -7.56
N SER A 343 5.77 0.77 -6.92
CA SER A 343 5.60 2.10 -6.32
C SER A 343 6.49 2.31 -5.10
N VAL A 344 6.73 1.29 -4.25
CA VAL A 344 7.69 1.40 -3.13
C VAL A 344 9.12 1.54 -3.64
N ALA A 345 9.47 0.84 -4.73
CA ALA A 345 10.77 1.02 -5.38
C ALA A 345 10.93 2.44 -5.92
N LEU A 346 9.92 2.98 -6.63
CA LEU A 346 9.92 4.35 -7.15
C LEU A 346 10.02 5.40 -6.04
N ASP A 347 9.28 5.24 -4.94
CA ASP A 347 9.33 6.18 -3.81
C ASP A 347 10.68 6.13 -3.07
N THR A 348 11.26 4.95 -2.91
CA THR A 348 12.61 4.80 -2.36
C THR A 348 13.64 5.47 -3.26
N MET A 349 13.58 5.23 -4.57
CA MET A 349 14.46 5.88 -5.55
C MET A 349 14.36 7.41 -5.52
N ARG A 350 13.13 7.96 -5.54
CA ARG A 350 12.90 9.41 -5.46
C ARG A 350 13.47 10.02 -4.18
N ARG A 351 13.39 9.32 -3.04
CA ARG A 351 13.96 9.80 -1.77
C ARG A 351 15.48 9.76 -1.76
N ILE A 352 16.08 8.73 -2.33
CA ILE A 352 17.54 8.63 -2.52
C ILE A 352 18.03 9.80 -3.39
N GLU A 353 17.38 10.02 -4.54
CA GLU A 353 17.71 11.13 -5.44
C GLU A 353 17.60 12.47 -4.72
N ALA A 354 16.51 12.71 -4.00
CA ALA A 354 16.32 13.95 -3.24
C ALA A 354 17.44 14.19 -2.21
N GLN A 355 17.87 13.16 -1.48
CA GLN A 355 19.01 13.27 -0.54
C GLN A 355 20.33 13.57 -1.26
N ILE A 356 20.59 12.92 -2.41
CA ILE A 356 21.79 13.17 -3.22
C ILE A 356 21.81 14.62 -3.71
N TYR A 357 20.68 15.15 -4.20
CA TYR A 357 20.57 16.55 -4.63
C TYR A 357 20.80 17.52 -3.47
N MET A 358 20.27 17.25 -2.27
CA MET A 358 20.52 18.09 -1.09
C MET A 358 22.00 18.08 -0.67
N ASN A 359 22.67 16.92 -0.71
CA ASN A 359 24.10 16.83 -0.41
C ASN A 359 24.97 17.59 -1.42
N LYS A 360 24.60 17.58 -2.70
CA LYS A 360 25.25 18.40 -3.73
C LYS A 360 25.08 19.90 -3.45
N TYR A 361 23.93 20.33 -2.94
CA TYR A 361 23.72 21.73 -2.53
C TYR A 361 24.55 22.11 -1.30
N GLN A 362 24.67 21.25 -0.29
CA GLN A 362 25.51 21.53 0.89
C GLN A 362 26.99 21.65 0.53
N THR A 363 27.48 20.81 -0.39
CA THR A 363 28.87 20.88 -0.86
C THR A 363 29.14 22.14 -1.69
N LEU A 364 28.20 22.55 -2.56
CA LEU A 364 28.28 23.85 -3.26
C LEU A 364 28.16 25.06 -2.31
N SER A 365 27.38 24.96 -1.23
CA SER A 365 27.25 26.03 -0.23
C SER A 365 28.46 26.13 0.72
N ALA A 366 29.19 25.02 0.93
CA ALA A 366 30.41 24.97 1.74
C ALA A 366 31.67 25.38 0.95
N VAL A 367 31.69 25.10 -0.35
CA VAL A 367 32.72 25.61 -1.28
C VAL A 367 32.20 26.93 -1.84
N GLY A 368 32.27 27.98 -1.02
CA GLY A 368 31.70 29.30 -1.31
C GLY A 368 31.91 29.76 -2.76
N LEU A 369 30.84 29.65 -3.55
CA LEU A 369 30.60 30.35 -4.81
C LEU A 369 29.21 30.97 -4.75
#